data_AF-A0A1R1X6D9-F1
#
_entry.id   AF-A0A1R1X6D9-F1
#
_cell.length_a   1.000
_cell.length_b   1.000
_cell.length_c   1.000
_cell.angle_alpha   90.00
_cell.angle_beta   90.00
_cell.angle_gamma   90.00
#
_symmetry.space_group_name_H-M   'P 1'
#
loop_
_entity.id
_entity.type
_entity.pdbx_description
1 polymer ?
#
loop_
_entity_poly.entity_id
_entity_poly.type
_entity_poly.pdbx_seq_one_letter_code
_entity_poly.pdbx_strand_id
1 'polypeptide(L)'
;MLKSGILIIFASMCLNGAYSQSAGNAEINYSFNPNFSENYRLTQKLGTCRGFGSFNAIRVKTLEDSELMIYNGYNCNNLVARRDVCGTFTEKNLRSTFGIGHFSVMVLPKSNACKYPKRKRNDDCD
;
A
#
# COMPACT_ATOMS: atom_id res chain seq x y z
N MET A 1 1.13 -22.81 40.48
CA MET A 1 2.20 -22.41 39.53
C MET A 1 1.60 -22.13 38.16
N LEU A 2 0.76 -21.09 38.04
CA LEU A 2 -0.05 -20.83 36.84
C LEU A 2 0.09 -19.37 36.36
N LYS A 3 1.31 -18.82 36.39
CA LYS A 3 1.58 -17.42 36.00
C LYS A 3 2.45 -17.24 34.75
N SER A 4 3.13 -18.29 34.27
CA SER A 4 4.06 -18.17 33.12
C SER A 4 3.45 -18.49 31.75
N GLY A 5 2.25 -19.07 31.68
CA GLY A 5 1.64 -19.46 30.40
C GLY A 5 1.06 -18.30 29.58
N ILE A 6 0.66 -17.20 30.24
CA ILE A 6 -0.05 -16.09 29.60
C ILE A 6 0.91 -15.19 28.79
N LEU A 7 2.15 -15.03 29.26
CA LEU A 7 3.16 -14.19 28.58
C LEU A 7 3.53 -14.70 27.18
N ILE A 8 3.48 -16.02 26.94
CA ILE A 8 3.81 -16.62 25.64
C ILE A 8 2.69 -16.36 24.61
N ILE A 9 1.43 -16.27 25.07
CA ILE A 9 0.28 -16.01 24.20
C ILE A 9 0.28 -14.56 23.72
N PHE A 10 0.65 -13.60 24.57
CA PHE A 10 0.78 -12.19 24.17
C PHE A 10 1.96 -11.95 23.22
N ALA A 11 3.10 -12.60 23.45
CA ALA A 11 4.25 -12.51 22.53
C ALA A 11 3.95 -13.10 21.13
N SER A 12 3.14 -14.16 21.05
CA SER A 12 2.76 -14.78 19.77
C SER A 12 1.67 -14.01 19.01
N MET A 13 0.82 -13.24 19.70
CA MET A 13 -0.11 -12.31 19.06
C MET A 13 0.59 -11.13 18.38
N CYS A 14 1.76 -10.71 18.88
CA CYS A 14 2.58 -9.68 18.23
C CYS A 14 3.34 -10.20 16.99
N LEU A 15 3.50 -11.53 16.85
CA LEU A 15 4.31 -12.14 15.78
C LEU A 15 3.51 -12.55 14.53
N ASN A 16 2.18 -12.63 14.60
CA ASN A 16 1.35 -13.08 13.48
C ASN A 16 0.95 -11.97 12.49
N GLY A 17 1.48 -10.76 12.65
CA GLY A 17 1.20 -9.60 11.81
C GLY A 17 2.40 -9.07 11.03
N ALA A 18 3.49 -9.84 10.91
CA ALA A 18 4.66 -9.47 10.11
C ALA A 18 4.34 -9.55 8.60
N TYR A 19 3.44 -8.69 8.15
CA TYR A 19 3.33 -8.36 6.74
C TYR A 19 4.64 -7.66 6.35
N SER A 20 5.31 -8.21 5.34
CA SER A 20 6.51 -7.69 4.68
C SER A 20 6.25 -6.31 4.06
N GLN A 21 6.04 -5.31 4.90
CA GLN A 21 5.83 -3.93 4.56
C GLN A 21 6.59 -3.12 5.60
N SER A 22 7.39 -2.16 5.15
CA SER A 22 8.16 -1.28 6.02
C SER A 22 7.42 0.05 6.14
N ALA A 23 7.35 0.61 7.35
CA ALA A 23 6.85 1.96 7.58
C ALA A 23 7.55 2.97 6.64
N GLY A 24 6.81 3.95 6.13
CA GLY A 24 7.32 4.89 5.13
C GLY A 24 7.62 4.31 3.73
N ASN A 25 7.23 3.06 3.44
CA ASN A 25 7.35 2.45 2.11
C ASN A 25 6.00 1.92 1.59
N ALA A 26 5.89 1.84 0.26
CA ALA A 26 4.81 1.19 -0.45
C ALA A 26 5.33 0.02 -1.28
N GLU A 27 4.64 -1.12 -1.21
CA GLU A 27 4.83 -2.24 -2.14
C GLU A 27 3.92 -2.04 -3.34
N ILE A 28 4.50 -2.02 -4.55
CA ILE A 28 3.76 -1.88 -5.79
C ILE A 28 3.94 -3.15 -6.62
N ASN A 29 2.84 -3.84 -6.85
CA ASN A 29 2.75 -4.97 -7.76
C ASN A 29 2.05 -4.48 -9.04
N TYR A 30 2.55 -4.89 -10.19
CA TYR A 30 2.01 -4.46 -11.48
C TYR A 30 1.93 -5.65 -12.42
N SER A 31 1.09 -5.59 -13.45
CA SER A 31 0.94 -6.71 -14.39
C SER A 31 0.35 -6.27 -15.71
N PHE A 32 0.74 -6.94 -16.79
CA PHE A 32 0.09 -6.83 -18.10
C PHE A 32 -1.30 -7.47 -18.11
N ASN A 33 -1.56 -8.38 -17.17
CA ASN A 33 -2.81 -9.13 -17.03
C ASN A 33 -3.54 -8.77 -15.72
N PRO A 34 -4.82 -9.11 -15.56
CA PRO A 34 -5.56 -8.90 -14.31
C PRO A 34 -5.00 -9.66 -13.09
N ASN A 35 -4.10 -10.60 -13.32
CA ASN A 35 -3.46 -11.44 -12.30
C ASN A 35 -2.04 -10.94 -12.02
N PHE A 36 -1.69 -10.82 -10.74
CA PHE A 36 -0.38 -10.37 -10.27
C PHE A 36 0.57 -11.57 -10.12
N SER A 37 1.81 -11.43 -10.58
CA SER A 37 2.89 -12.39 -10.42
C SER A 37 3.98 -11.79 -9.54
N GLU A 38 4.70 -12.62 -8.78
CA GLU A 38 5.78 -12.17 -7.88
C GLU A 38 6.93 -11.46 -8.61
N ASN A 39 7.12 -11.76 -9.91
CA ASN A 39 8.17 -11.16 -10.74
C ASN A 39 7.95 -9.67 -11.05
N TYR A 40 6.72 -9.17 -10.90
CA TYR A 40 6.36 -7.78 -11.19
C TYR A 40 5.99 -7.03 -9.92
N ARG A 41 6.99 -6.89 -9.05
CA ARG A 41 6.87 -6.20 -7.77
C ARG A 41 8.06 -5.29 -7.54
N LEU A 42 7.82 -4.17 -6.88
CA LEU A 42 8.85 -3.31 -6.33
C LEU A 42 8.42 -2.72 -4.99
N THR A 43 9.40 -2.31 -4.19
CA THR A 43 9.18 -1.52 -2.99
C THR A 43 9.77 -0.14 -3.21
N GLN A 44 9.04 0.90 -2.84
CA GLN A 44 9.50 2.28 -2.94
C GLN A 44 9.16 3.09 -1.69
N LYS A 45 9.95 4.12 -1.41
CA LYS A 45 9.67 5.07 -0.34
C LYS A 45 8.46 5.93 -0.69
N LEU A 46 7.63 6.24 0.30
CA LEU A 46 6.55 7.22 0.12
C LEU A 46 7.12 8.58 -0.35
N GLY A 47 6.38 9.29 -1.20
CA GLY A 47 6.82 10.51 -1.88
C GLY A 47 7.64 10.28 -3.16
N THR A 48 8.02 9.04 -3.46
CA THR A 48 8.80 8.74 -4.67
C THR A 48 7.88 8.65 -5.89
N CYS A 49 8.22 9.37 -6.95
CA CYS A 49 7.60 9.18 -8.26
C CYS A 49 8.19 7.94 -8.93
N ARG A 50 7.31 7.06 -9.44
CA ARG A 50 7.74 5.87 -10.17
C ARG A 50 6.96 5.72 -11.46
N GLY A 51 7.70 5.73 -12.58
CA GLY A 51 7.16 5.44 -13.90
C GLY A 51 7.02 3.94 -14.15
N PHE A 52 5.96 3.58 -14.86
CA PHE A 52 5.64 2.24 -15.30
C PHE A 52 5.33 2.26 -16.81
N GLY A 53 5.75 1.21 -17.51
CA GLY A 53 5.41 0.99 -18.90
C GLY A 53 3.92 0.68 -19.10
N SER A 54 3.60 0.02 -20.22
CA SER A 54 2.21 -0.33 -20.56
C SER A 54 1.68 -1.52 -19.76
N PHE A 55 1.38 -1.33 -18.48
CA PHE A 55 0.73 -2.35 -17.63
C PHE A 55 -0.77 -2.11 -17.50
N ASN A 56 -1.52 -3.19 -17.30
CA ASN A 56 -2.98 -3.15 -17.22
C ASN A 56 -3.49 -3.17 -15.77
N ALA A 57 -2.73 -3.77 -14.85
CA ALA A 57 -3.13 -3.90 -13.45
C ALA A 57 -2.05 -3.34 -12.52
N ILE A 58 -2.49 -2.78 -11.40
CA ILE A 58 -1.65 -2.32 -10.30
C ILE A 58 -2.29 -2.69 -8.96
N ARG A 59 -1.45 -3.10 -8.01
CA ARG A 59 -1.80 -3.25 -6.61
C ARG A 59 -0.77 -2.52 -5.78
N VAL A 60 -1.24 -1.59 -4.97
CA VAL A 60 -0.42 -0.80 -4.04
C VAL A 60 -0.76 -1.24 -2.64
N LYS A 61 0.25 -1.57 -1.85
CA LYS A 61 0.10 -1.90 -0.43
C LYS A 61 0.93 -0.95 0.43
N THR A 62 0.35 -0.49 1.51
CA THR A 62 1.00 0.38 2.51
C THR A 62 0.61 -0.07 3.91
N LEU A 63 1.50 0.11 4.89
CA LEU A 63 1.13 -0.04 6.32
C LEU A 63 0.35 1.15 6.84
N GLU A 64 0.66 2.34 6.33
CA GLU A 64 0.14 3.62 6.80
C GLU A 64 -1.02 4.08 5.91
N ASP A 65 -1.95 4.81 6.51
CA ASP A 65 -2.99 5.57 5.79
C ASP A 65 -2.28 6.45 4.75
N SER A 66 -2.55 6.19 3.47
CA SER A 66 -1.83 6.81 2.36
C SER A 66 -2.78 7.25 1.26
N GLU A 67 -2.30 8.13 0.38
CA GLU A 67 -2.96 8.49 -0.86
C GLU A 67 -2.10 8.05 -2.05
N LEU A 68 -2.68 7.26 -2.92
CA LEU A 68 -2.12 6.93 -4.22
C LEU A 68 -2.53 8.01 -5.22
N MET A 69 -1.52 8.64 -5.82
CA MET A 69 -1.67 9.54 -6.95
C MET A 69 -1.24 8.81 -8.22
N ILE A 70 -2.11 8.82 -9.23
CA ILE A 70 -1.88 8.18 -10.52
C ILE A 70 -1.77 9.28 -11.57
N TYR A 71 -0.73 9.21 -12.37
CA TYR A 71 -0.41 10.19 -13.40
C TYR A 71 -0.31 9.52 -14.76
N ASN A 72 -0.66 10.25 -15.81
CA ASN A 72 -0.44 9.84 -17.19
C ASN A 72 1.02 10.16 -17.60
N GLY A 73 1.74 9.18 -18.16
CA GLY A 73 3.16 9.30 -18.50
C GLY A 73 4.11 8.99 -17.34
N TYR A 74 5.41 9.24 -17.52
CA TYR A 74 6.48 8.67 -16.68
C TYR A 74 6.96 9.55 -15.50
N ASN A 75 6.61 10.84 -15.46
CA ASN A 75 7.27 11.84 -14.61
C ASN A 75 6.38 12.45 -13.51
N CYS A 76 5.24 11.83 -13.19
CA CYS A 76 4.30 12.35 -12.18
C CYS A 76 3.87 13.83 -12.36
N ASN A 77 3.71 14.29 -13.61
CA ASN A 77 3.32 15.68 -13.90
C ASN A 77 1.83 15.84 -14.26
N ASN A 78 1.23 14.82 -14.88
CA ASN A 78 -0.15 14.89 -15.38
C ASN A 78 -1.09 14.02 -14.52
N LEU A 79 -1.58 14.55 -13.41
CA LEU A 79 -2.39 13.81 -12.45
C LEU A 79 -3.75 13.43 -13.05
N VAL A 80 -4.08 12.14 -13.06
CA VAL A 80 -5.37 11.63 -13.56
C VAL A 80 -6.29 11.15 -12.44
N ALA A 81 -5.74 10.66 -11.31
CA ALA A 81 -6.57 10.18 -10.22
C ALA A 81 -5.85 10.25 -8.87
N ARG A 82 -6.66 10.40 -7.81
CA ARG A 82 -6.26 10.18 -6.41
C ARG A 82 -7.14 9.09 -5.80
N ARG A 83 -6.54 8.21 -5.01
CA ARG A 83 -7.22 7.12 -4.30
C ARG A 83 -6.62 6.97 -2.92
N ASP A 84 -7.48 6.90 -1.91
CA ASP A 84 -7.04 6.55 -0.56
C ASP A 84 -6.63 5.07 -0.52
N VAL A 85 -5.51 4.77 0.15
CA VAL A 85 -4.96 3.42 0.32
C VAL A 85 -4.97 3.09 1.80
N CYS A 86 -5.83 2.13 2.12
CA CYS A 86 -6.08 1.64 3.47
C CYS A 86 -5.58 0.20 3.60
N GLY A 87 -4.26 0.03 3.62
CA GLY A 87 -3.63 -1.28 3.58
C GLY A 87 -3.37 -1.78 2.16
N THR A 88 -4.40 -1.89 1.31
CA THR A 88 -4.23 -2.33 -0.09
C THR A 88 -5.24 -1.68 -1.03
N PHE A 89 -4.74 -1.14 -2.15
CA PHE A 89 -5.52 -0.74 -3.30
C PHE A 89 -5.21 -1.68 -4.47
N THR A 90 -6.21 -2.04 -5.27
CA THR A 90 -6.02 -2.86 -6.48
C THR A 90 -6.90 -2.33 -7.61
N GLU A 91 -6.28 -2.11 -8.77
CA GLU A 91 -6.94 -1.86 -10.04
C GLU A 91 -6.44 -2.92 -11.05
N LYS A 92 -7.37 -3.53 -11.80
CA LYS A 92 -7.08 -4.62 -12.75
C LYS A 92 -7.15 -4.17 -14.21
N ASN A 93 -7.68 -2.97 -14.48
CA ASN A 93 -7.83 -2.42 -15.82
C ASN A 93 -7.60 -0.90 -15.83
N LEU A 94 -6.34 -0.51 -15.77
CA LEU A 94 -5.89 0.90 -15.78
C LEU A 94 -6.37 1.66 -17.02
N ARG A 95 -6.38 1.01 -18.18
CA ARG A 95 -6.77 1.65 -19.44
C ARG A 95 -8.26 1.99 -19.45
N SER A 96 -9.11 1.08 -18.98
CA SER A 96 -10.55 1.34 -18.91
C SER A 96 -10.91 2.29 -17.77
N THR A 97 -10.25 2.19 -16.61
CA THR A 97 -10.59 3.01 -15.45
C THR A 97 -10.09 4.45 -15.57
N PHE A 98 -8.87 4.64 -16.10
CA PHE A 98 -8.21 5.95 -16.12
C PHE A 98 -7.90 6.48 -17.52
N GLY A 99 -8.13 5.70 -18.57
CA GLY A 99 -7.85 6.13 -19.95
C GLY A 99 -6.37 6.25 -20.27
N ILE A 100 -5.49 5.56 -19.53
CA ILE A 100 -4.02 5.69 -19.66
C ILE A 100 -3.38 4.43 -20.25
N GLY A 101 -2.35 4.63 -21.07
CA GLY A 101 -1.51 3.56 -21.61
C GLY A 101 -0.19 3.40 -20.85
N HIS A 102 0.48 4.52 -20.58
CA HIS A 102 1.66 4.60 -19.71
C HIS A 102 1.31 5.43 -18.50
N PHE A 103 1.86 5.08 -17.35
CA PHE A 103 1.51 5.76 -16.12
C PHE A 103 2.67 5.85 -15.16
N SER A 104 2.56 6.78 -14.23
CA SER A 104 3.45 6.88 -13.09
C SER A 104 2.62 7.04 -11.84
N VAL A 105 3.17 6.60 -10.71
CA VAL A 105 2.48 6.70 -9.43
C VAL A 105 3.38 7.34 -8.39
N MET A 106 2.72 8.02 -7.45
CA MET A 106 3.33 8.51 -6.24
C MET A 106 2.40 8.14 -5.09
N VAL A 107 2.96 7.58 -4.03
CA VAL A 107 2.19 7.25 -2.82
C VAL A 107 2.64 8.19 -1.72
N LEU A 108 1.71 8.94 -1.15
CA LEU A 108 1.99 9.92 -0.10
C LEU A 108 1.35 9.48 1.21
N PRO A 109 1.99 9.74 2.36
CA PRO A 109 1.33 9.56 3.64
C PRO A 109 0.17 10.55 3.74
N LYS A 110 -1.00 10.08 4.16
CA LYS A 110 -2.19 10.92 4.33
C LYS A 110 -2.90 10.55 5.62
N SER A 111 -2.75 11.42 6.62
CA SER A 111 -3.43 11.24 7.90
C SER A 111 -4.95 11.20 7.69
N ASN A 112 -5.60 10.21 8.29
CA ASN A 112 -7.06 10.02 8.25
C ASN A 112 -7.64 9.81 6.84
N ALA A 113 -6.84 9.33 5.88
CA ALA A 113 -7.35 8.85 4.59
C ALA A 113 -8.43 7.77 4.80
N CYS A 114 -8.22 6.93 5.81
CA CYS A 114 -9.10 5.83 6.14
C CYS A 114 -9.84 6.15 7.43
N LYS A 115 -11.16 6.26 7.36
CA LYS A 115 -12.03 6.34 8.54
C LYS A 115 -12.18 4.96 9.18
N TYR A 116 -11.09 4.37 9.65
CA TYR A 116 -11.20 3.28 10.59
C TYR A 116 -11.58 3.87 11.95
N PRO A 117 -12.45 3.21 12.73
CA PRO A 117 -12.54 3.51 14.16
C PRO A 117 -11.18 3.19 14.78
N LYS A 118 -10.32 4.22 14.87
CA LYS A 118 -9.03 4.12 15.56
C LYS A 118 -9.36 3.83 17.01
N ARG A 119 -9.15 2.59 17.45
CA ARG A 119 -9.16 2.26 18.89
C ARG A 119 -8.20 3.26 19.54
N LYS A 120 -8.69 4.00 20.54
CA LYS A 120 -7.81 4.86 21.36
C LYS A 120 -6.63 3.99 21.78
N ARG A 121 -5.40 4.47 21.53
CA ARG A 121 -4.22 3.93 22.21
C ARG A 121 -4.54 4.06 23.69
N ASN A 122 -4.75 2.93 24.37
CA ASN A 122 -4.43 2.89 25.79
C ASN A 122 -2.91 2.85 25.82
N ASP A 123 -2.29 3.88 26.37
CA ASP A 123 -0.86 3.94 26.64
C ASP A 123 -0.46 3.01 27.82
N ASP A 124 -1.15 1.87 27.97
CA ASP A 124 -0.91 0.88 29.02
C ASP A 124 -0.07 -0.28 28.48
N CYS A 125 1.11 0.05 27.94
CA CYS A 125 2.16 -0.93 27.69
C CYS A 125 3.45 -0.41 28.32
N ASP A 126 3.44 -0.33 29.66
CA ASP A 126 4.61 -0.38 30.53
C ASP A 126 4.68 -1.76 31.21
#